data_AF-A0A250KUD6-F1
#
_entry.id   AF-A0A250KUD6-F1
#
_cell.length_a   1.000
_cell.length_b   1.000
_cell.length_c   1.000
_cell.angle_alpha   90.00
_cell.angle_beta   90.00
_cell.angle_gamma   90.00
#
_symmetry.space_group_name_H-M   'P 1'
#
loop_
_entity.id
_entity.type
_entity.pdbx_description
1 polymer ?
#
loop_
_entity_poly.entity_id
_entity_poly.type
_entity_poly.pdbx_seq_one_letter_code
_entity_poly.pdbx_strand_id
1 'polypeptide(L)'
;MKILAGLFLALLAVIYFLPAFMSRADAIHGNSREAVYKSAVKVKRHLNTDDRVLFDTALGILDKIKSEEGPDAFVDTVDGKSPDEVIETAKSEVNIQIAAGHPDFKQYSSWDDMIHKLTSGNGRRPSARPNASSDHPLRNSERPDRPQ
;
A
#
# COMPACT_ATOMS: atom_id res chain seq x y z
N MET A 1 6.09 43.22 -18.47
CA MET A 1 5.18 42.28 -19.18
C MET A 1 5.71 40.85 -19.24
N LYS A 2 6.94 40.59 -19.75
CA LYS A 2 7.47 39.22 -19.96
C LYS A 2 7.75 38.44 -18.66
N ILE A 3 8.25 39.13 -17.62
CA ILE A 3 8.56 38.53 -16.31
C ILE A 3 7.26 38.15 -15.57
N LEU A 4 6.22 38.99 -15.70
CA LEU A 4 4.89 38.75 -15.14
C LEU A 4 4.19 37.56 -15.84
N ALA A 5 4.37 37.43 -17.16
CA ALA A 5 3.86 36.30 -17.93
C ALA A 5 4.56 34.97 -17.57
N GLY A 6 5.88 34.98 -17.33
CA GLY A 6 6.61 33.79 -16.89
C GLY A 6 6.20 33.32 -15.50
N LEU A 7 5.95 34.25 -14.57
CA LEU A 7 5.44 33.96 -13.23
C LEU A 7 4.01 33.38 -13.28
N PHE A 8 3.14 33.95 -14.11
CA PHE A 8 1.78 33.41 -14.32
C PHE A 8 1.79 32.01 -14.94
N LEU A 9 2.70 31.74 -15.88
CA LEU A 9 2.80 30.43 -16.53
C LEU A 9 3.38 29.36 -15.58
N ALA A 10 4.34 29.74 -14.73
CA ALA A 10 4.83 28.88 -13.65
C ALA A 10 3.75 28.62 -12.58
N LEU A 11 2.97 29.64 -12.21
CA LEU A 11 1.87 29.51 -11.24
C LEU A 11 0.73 28.63 -11.79
N LEU A 12 0.40 28.76 -13.07
CA LEU A 12 -0.55 27.89 -13.77
C LEU A 12 -0.07 26.45 -13.86
N ALA A 13 1.23 26.20 -14.08
CA ALA A 13 1.79 24.85 -14.09
C ALA A 13 1.67 24.17 -12.72
N VAL A 14 1.88 24.92 -11.62
CA VAL A 14 1.68 24.41 -10.26
C VAL A 14 0.20 24.09 -9.99
N ILE A 15 -0.73 24.99 -10.37
CA ILE A 15 -2.18 24.79 -10.17
C ILE A 15 -2.73 23.63 -11.01
N TYR A 16 -2.19 23.39 -12.22
CA TYR A 16 -2.59 22.26 -13.07
C TYR A 16 -2.11 20.90 -12.54
N PHE A 17 -1.10 20.89 -11.66
CA PHE A 17 -0.67 19.71 -10.90
C PHE A 17 -1.45 19.51 -9.58
N LEU A 18 -2.33 20.44 -9.18
CA LEU A 18 -3.10 20.35 -7.94
C LEU A 18 -4.49 19.64 -8.00
N PRO A 19 -5.04 19.08 -9.10
CA PRO A 19 -6.42 18.58 -9.08
C PRO A 19 -6.59 17.17 -8.44
N ALA A 20 -5.68 16.71 -7.57
CA ALA A 20 -5.84 15.45 -6.82
C ALA A 20 -6.31 15.63 -5.36
N PHE A 21 -6.42 16.87 -4.86
CA PHE A 21 -6.47 17.13 -3.41
C PHE A 21 -7.85 17.18 -2.73
N MET A 22 -8.95 16.73 -3.36
CA MET A 22 -10.29 16.79 -2.74
C MET A 22 -11.11 15.49 -2.82
N SER A 23 -10.49 14.34 -2.55
CA SER A 23 -11.20 13.08 -2.30
C SER A 23 -10.80 12.45 -0.96
N ARG A 24 -11.04 13.16 0.14
CA ARG A 24 -10.86 12.62 1.52
C ARG A 24 -11.88 11.53 1.91
N ALA A 25 -12.76 11.12 1.00
CA ALA A 25 -13.82 10.16 1.30
C ALA A 25 -13.30 8.73 1.57
N ASP A 26 -12.06 8.43 1.17
CA ASP A 26 -11.47 7.09 1.23
C ASP A 26 -10.06 7.09 1.88
N ALA A 27 -9.84 7.91 2.91
CA ALA A 27 -8.57 7.91 3.64
C ALA A 27 -8.40 6.66 4.52
N ILE A 28 -7.15 6.23 4.69
CA ILE A 28 -6.77 5.21 5.67
C ILE A 28 -6.76 5.83 7.05
N HIS A 29 -7.36 5.16 8.03
CA HIS A 29 -7.29 5.58 9.43
C HIS A 29 -6.87 4.43 10.33
N GLY A 30 -5.92 4.68 11.23
CA GLY A 30 -5.51 3.70 12.22
C GLY A 30 -4.46 4.24 13.19
N ASN A 31 -4.60 3.89 14.46
CA ASN A 31 -3.61 4.17 15.51
C ASN A 31 -2.66 2.99 15.76
N SER A 32 -2.72 1.96 14.91
CA SER A 32 -1.86 0.78 14.96
C SER A 32 -1.72 0.19 13.56
N ARG A 33 -0.64 -0.56 13.33
CA ARG A 33 -0.40 -1.26 12.06
C ARG A 33 -1.60 -2.13 11.64
N GLU A 34 -2.21 -2.84 12.59
CA GLU A 34 -3.39 -3.67 12.34
C GLU A 34 -4.62 -2.84 11.95
N ALA A 35 -4.84 -1.70 12.61
CA ALA A 35 -5.94 -0.80 12.30
C ALA A 35 -5.78 -0.19 10.90
N VAL A 36 -4.57 0.21 10.54
CA VAL A 36 -4.20 0.68 9.20
C VAL A 36 -4.53 -0.36 8.15
N TYR A 37 -4.07 -1.61 8.30
CA TYR A 37 -4.38 -2.68 7.35
C TYR A 37 -5.87 -2.97 7.25
N LYS A 38 -6.59 -2.93 8.37
CA LYS A 38 -8.06 -3.11 8.39
C LYS A 38 -8.76 -1.98 7.64
N SER A 39 -8.29 -0.73 7.77
CA SER A 39 -8.82 0.41 7.02
C SER A 39 -8.47 0.32 5.55
N ALA A 40 -7.24 -0.05 5.21
CA ALA A 40 -6.78 -0.27 3.84
C ALA A 40 -7.66 -1.31 3.12
N VAL A 41 -8.06 -2.39 3.80
CA VAL A 41 -9.00 -3.39 3.23
C VAL A 41 -10.36 -2.78 2.89
N LYS A 42 -10.86 -1.81 3.66
CA LYS A 42 -12.13 -1.12 3.36
C LYS A 42 -11.97 -0.21 2.16
N VAL A 43 -10.94 0.63 2.18
CA VAL A 43 -10.62 1.60 1.12
C VAL A 43 -10.40 0.89 -0.21
N LYS A 44 -9.67 -0.23 -0.21
CA LYS A 44 -9.39 -1.05 -1.39
C LYS A 44 -10.65 -1.54 -2.12
N ARG A 45 -11.80 -1.65 -1.44
CA ARG A 45 -13.06 -2.10 -2.07
C ARG A 45 -13.56 -1.13 -3.14
N HIS A 46 -13.22 0.14 -3.03
CA HIS A 46 -13.65 1.18 -3.96
C HIS A 46 -12.67 1.37 -5.14
N LEU A 47 -11.48 0.76 -5.07
CA LEU A 47 -10.46 0.83 -6.12
C LEU A 47 -10.72 -0.18 -7.26
N ASN A 48 -10.26 0.14 -8.46
CA ASN A 48 -10.23 -0.79 -9.60
C ASN A 48 -9.15 -1.86 -9.40
N THR A 49 -9.19 -2.96 -10.17
CA THR A 49 -8.28 -4.10 -9.97
C THR A 49 -6.79 -3.77 -10.01
N ASP A 50 -6.39 -2.83 -10.86
CA ASP A 50 -4.98 -2.49 -11.05
C ASP A 50 -4.49 -1.56 -9.93
N ASP A 51 -5.30 -0.56 -9.57
CA ASP A 51 -5.05 0.34 -8.45
C ASP A 51 -4.98 -0.41 -7.12
N ARG A 52 -5.80 -1.46 -6.95
CA ARG A 52 -5.73 -2.34 -5.77
C ARG A 52 -4.35 -2.98 -5.60
N VAL A 53 -3.76 -3.44 -6.70
CA VAL A 53 -2.44 -4.10 -6.65
C VAL A 53 -1.34 -3.09 -6.41
N LEU A 54 -1.40 -1.92 -7.04
CA LEU A 54 -0.44 -0.84 -6.80
C LEU A 54 -0.51 -0.37 -5.34
N PHE A 55 -1.71 -0.18 -4.82
CA PHE A 55 -1.95 0.23 -3.44
C PHE A 55 -1.48 -0.81 -2.42
N ASP A 56 -1.83 -2.09 -2.59
CA ASP A 56 -1.36 -3.17 -1.71
C ASP A 56 0.19 -3.26 -1.71
N THR A 57 0.80 -3.08 -2.89
CA THR A 57 2.26 -3.08 -3.06
C THR A 57 2.89 -1.89 -2.35
N ALA A 58 2.33 -0.69 -2.55
CA ALA A 58 2.78 0.54 -1.90
C ALA A 58 2.72 0.43 -0.38
N LEU A 59 1.60 -0.06 0.17
CA LEU A 59 1.44 -0.30 1.61
C LEU A 59 2.51 -1.26 2.15
N GLY A 60 2.70 -2.41 1.52
CA GLY A 60 3.67 -3.40 1.97
C GLY A 60 5.11 -2.89 1.93
N ILE A 61 5.45 -2.08 0.94
CA ILE A 61 6.78 -1.47 0.82
C ILE A 61 6.99 -0.39 1.87
N LEU A 62 6.03 0.51 2.07
CA LEU A 62 6.10 1.52 3.13
C LEU A 62 6.22 0.88 4.50
N ASP A 63 5.46 -0.17 4.74
CA ASP A 63 5.54 -0.94 5.97
C ASP A 63 6.93 -1.54 6.17
N LYS A 64 7.53 -2.10 5.12
CA LYS A 64 8.90 -2.63 5.18
C LYS A 64 9.93 -1.53 5.47
N ILE A 65 9.90 -0.42 4.73
CA ILE A 65 10.86 0.68 4.87
C ILE A 65 10.74 1.30 6.27
N LYS A 66 9.51 1.63 6.69
CA LYS A 66 9.26 2.32 7.96
C LYS A 66 9.36 1.43 9.19
N SER A 67 9.21 0.11 9.04
CA SER A 67 9.46 -0.84 10.15
C SER A 67 10.91 -0.76 10.68
N GLU A 68 11.86 -0.33 9.86
CA GLU A 68 13.25 -0.14 10.29
C GLU A 68 13.46 1.18 11.06
N GLU A 69 12.61 2.18 10.83
CA GLU A 69 12.68 3.50 11.48
C GLU A 69 12.05 3.49 12.89
N GLY A 70 10.99 2.71 13.11
CA GLY A 70 10.34 2.58 14.41
C GLY A 70 8.98 1.87 14.38
N PRO A 71 8.41 1.54 15.56
CA PRO A 71 7.15 0.80 15.65
C PRO A 71 5.95 1.57 15.09
N ASP A 72 5.96 2.90 15.21
CA ASP A 72 4.85 3.77 14.82
C ASP A 72 5.11 4.51 13.49
N ALA A 73 6.35 4.49 12.98
CA ALA A 73 6.75 5.24 11.80
C ALA A 73 5.91 4.88 10.56
N PHE A 74 5.53 3.61 10.43
CA PHE A 74 4.63 3.18 9.36
C PHE A 74 3.25 3.81 9.51
N VAL A 75 2.68 3.76 10.72
CA VAL A 75 1.33 4.26 11.00
C VAL A 75 1.27 5.77 10.76
N ASP A 76 2.23 6.51 11.29
CA ASP A 76 2.33 7.97 11.10
C ASP A 76 2.50 8.36 9.63
N THR A 77 3.14 7.50 8.84
CA THR A 77 3.35 7.74 7.41
C THR A 77 2.08 7.55 6.58
N VAL A 78 1.15 6.69 7.00
CA VAL A 78 -0.01 6.29 6.16
C VAL A 78 -1.36 6.75 6.73
N ASP A 79 -1.43 7.07 8.01
CA ASP A 79 -2.65 7.58 8.64
C ASP A 79 -3.11 8.89 7.98
N GLY A 80 -4.41 8.98 7.71
CA GLY A 80 -5.04 10.12 7.06
C GLY A 80 -4.80 10.23 5.55
N LYS A 81 -3.96 9.36 4.94
CA LYS A 81 -3.69 9.39 3.50
C LYS A 81 -4.71 8.58 2.70
N SER A 82 -5.02 9.08 1.51
CA SER A 82 -5.76 8.38 0.47
C SER A 82 -4.88 7.32 -0.23
N PRO A 83 -5.47 6.37 -0.98
CA PRO A 83 -4.72 5.37 -1.74
C PRO A 83 -3.66 5.97 -2.67
N ASP A 84 -4.02 7.04 -3.37
CA ASP A 84 -3.13 7.69 -4.33
C ASP A 84 -1.94 8.33 -3.59
N GLU A 85 -2.20 9.02 -2.49
CA GLU A 85 -1.14 9.61 -1.65
C GLU A 85 -0.22 8.54 -1.05
N VAL A 86 -0.76 7.36 -0.70
CA VAL A 86 0.05 6.23 -0.23
C VAL A 86 0.94 5.70 -1.35
N ILE A 87 0.42 5.57 -2.57
CA ILE A 87 1.20 5.14 -3.74
C ILE A 87 2.30 6.16 -4.07
N GLU A 88 1.98 7.45 -4.05
CA GLU A 88 2.95 8.52 -4.29
C GLU A 88 4.04 8.57 -3.22
N THR A 89 3.65 8.41 -1.94
CA THR A 89 4.61 8.32 -0.82
C THR A 89 5.55 7.14 -1.01
N ALA A 90 5.01 5.96 -1.33
CA ALA A 90 5.82 4.76 -1.58
C ALA A 90 6.78 4.95 -2.75
N LYS A 91 6.32 5.57 -3.85
CA LYS A 91 7.16 5.91 -5.01
C LYS A 91 8.33 6.80 -4.62
N SER A 92 8.08 7.84 -3.83
CA SER A 92 9.12 8.75 -3.34
C SER A 92 10.14 8.01 -2.49
N GLU A 93 9.69 7.25 -1.49
CA GLU A 93 10.55 6.51 -0.56
C GLU A 93 11.39 5.46 -1.29
N VAL A 94 10.81 4.72 -2.23
CA VAL A 94 11.56 3.74 -3.02
C VAL A 94 12.64 4.40 -3.85
N ASN A 95 12.36 5.53 -4.51
CA ASN A 95 13.38 6.23 -5.28
C ASN A 95 14.50 6.77 -4.38
N ILE A 96 14.19 7.22 -3.16
CA ILE A 96 15.18 7.59 -2.15
C ILE A 96 16.04 6.38 -1.78
N GLN A 97 15.43 5.23 -1.51
CA GLN A 97 16.14 4.00 -1.15
C GLN A 97 17.01 3.44 -2.30
N ILE A 98 16.55 3.56 -3.54
CA ILE A 98 17.34 3.23 -4.74
C ILE A 98 18.56 4.15 -4.83
N ALA A 99 18.36 5.47 -4.68
CA ALA A 99 19.46 6.43 -4.70
C ALA A 99 20.45 6.23 -3.55
N ALA A 100 19.97 5.78 -2.39
CA ALA A 100 20.79 5.41 -1.24
C ALA A 100 21.53 4.06 -1.42
N GLY A 101 21.20 3.29 -2.47
CA GLY A 101 21.82 1.99 -2.74
C GLY A 101 21.37 0.89 -1.77
N HIS A 102 20.18 1.01 -1.18
CA HIS A 102 19.66 0.04 -0.22
C HIS A 102 19.63 -1.37 -0.82
N PRO A 103 20.12 -2.42 -0.12
CA PRO A 103 20.33 -3.76 -0.69
C PRO A 103 19.07 -4.38 -1.29
N ASP A 104 17.90 -4.07 -0.72
CA ASP A 104 16.60 -4.59 -1.17
C ASP A 104 16.08 -3.93 -2.45
N PHE A 105 16.50 -2.69 -2.72
CA PHE A 105 16.00 -1.88 -3.82
C PHE A 105 17.02 -1.73 -4.95
N LYS A 106 18.30 -2.08 -4.74
CA LYS A 106 19.38 -1.97 -5.74
C LYS A 106 19.12 -2.67 -7.08
N GLN A 107 18.23 -3.67 -7.08
CA GLN A 107 17.88 -4.45 -8.27
C GLN A 107 16.88 -3.72 -9.18
N TYR A 108 16.33 -2.61 -8.70
CA TYR A 108 15.37 -1.79 -9.41
C TYR A 108 16.02 -0.46 -9.79
N SER A 109 15.74 -0.01 -11.02
CA SER A 109 16.22 1.29 -11.51
C SER A 109 15.29 2.44 -11.10
N SER A 110 14.01 2.15 -10.90
CA SER A 110 12.99 3.10 -10.44
C SER A 110 11.81 2.35 -9.81
N TRP A 111 10.89 3.10 -9.19
CA TRP A 111 9.58 2.58 -8.80
C TRP A 111 8.87 1.86 -9.96
N ASP A 112 8.86 2.44 -11.16
CA ASP A 112 8.14 1.88 -12.31
C ASP A 112 8.78 0.56 -12.79
N ASP A 113 10.12 0.45 -12.77
CA ASP A 113 10.84 -0.80 -13.06
C ASP A 113 10.54 -1.88 -12.02
N MET A 114 10.45 -1.49 -10.75
CA MET A 114 10.07 -2.40 -9.67
C MET A 114 8.66 -2.94 -9.87
N ILE A 115 7.68 -2.06 -10.11
CA ILE A 115 6.30 -2.49 -10.38
C ILE A 115 6.28 -3.42 -11.59
N HIS A 116 6.93 -3.04 -12.69
CA HIS A 116 6.98 -3.86 -13.90
C HIS A 116 7.58 -5.25 -13.63
N LYS A 117 8.69 -5.36 -12.88
CA LYS A 117 9.28 -6.66 -12.51
C LYS A 117 8.37 -7.48 -11.60
N LEU A 118 7.70 -6.84 -10.64
CA LEU A 118 6.78 -7.51 -9.73
C LEU A 118 5.52 -8.01 -10.44
N THR A 119 5.02 -7.26 -11.43
CA THR A 119 3.82 -7.63 -12.21
C THR A 119 4.12 -8.60 -13.35
N SER A 120 5.29 -8.51 -13.97
CA SER A 120 5.67 -9.33 -15.13
C SER A 120 6.39 -10.63 -14.74
N GLY A 121 7.04 -10.68 -13.56
CA GLY A 121 7.86 -11.82 -13.12
C GLY A 121 7.08 -12.99 -12.53
N ASN A 122 5.90 -12.75 -11.94
CA ASN A 122 5.09 -13.79 -11.31
C ASN A 122 3.61 -13.62 -11.69
N GLY A 123 3.06 -14.59 -12.43
CA GLY A 123 1.62 -14.79 -12.46
C GLY A 123 1.09 -14.80 -11.02
N ARG A 124 0.26 -13.81 -10.69
CA ARG A 124 -0.42 -13.61 -9.39
C ARG A 124 -0.71 -14.96 -8.74
N ARG A 125 0.03 -15.34 -7.69
CA ARG A 125 -0.54 -16.18 -6.64
C ARG A 125 -1.19 -15.21 -5.67
N PRO A 126 -2.53 -15.17 -5.57
CA PRO A 126 -3.16 -14.55 -4.43
C PRO A 126 -2.51 -15.16 -3.20
N SER A 127 -2.09 -14.33 -2.24
CA SER A 127 -1.63 -14.79 -0.94
C SER A 127 -2.76 -15.63 -0.32
N ALA A 128 -2.73 -16.94 -0.58
CA ALA A 128 -3.46 -17.92 0.19
C ALA A 128 -2.92 -17.77 1.60
N ARG A 129 -3.78 -17.26 2.49
CA ARG A 129 -3.52 -17.20 3.93
C ARG A 129 -2.83 -18.50 4.36
N PRO A 130 -1.68 -18.45 5.05
CA PRO A 130 -1.19 -19.63 5.73
C PRO A 130 -2.04 -19.83 6.98
N ASN A 131 -3.28 -20.30 6.82
CA ASN A 131 -4.02 -20.90 7.92
C ASN A 131 -5.18 -21.76 7.45
N ALA A 132 -4.87 -23.01 7.17
CA ALA A 132 -5.64 -24.16 7.65
C ALA A 132 -4.75 -25.38 7.40
N SER A 133 -3.86 -25.65 8.36
CA SER A 133 -3.49 -27.03 8.64
C SER A 133 -4.79 -27.82 8.80
N SER A 134 -5.19 -28.54 7.76
CA SER A 134 -6.27 -29.52 7.79
C SER A 134 -5.76 -30.79 8.50
N ASP A 135 -5.29 -30.61 9.74
CA ASP A 135 -4.98 -31.65 10.71
C ASP A 135 -5.90 -31.49 11.93
N HIS A 136 -7.16 -31.13 11.69
CA HIS A 136 -8.21 -31.47 12.63
C HIS A 136 -8.69 -32.87 12.27
N PRO A 137 -8.39 -33.91 13.08
CA PRO A 137 -9.13 -35.16 12.94
C PRO A 137 -10.60 -34.83 13.09
N LEU A 138 -11.42 -35.34 12.17
CA LEU A 138 -12.87 -35.29 12.26
C LEU A 138 -13.25 -35.73 13.68
N ARG A 139 -13.71 -34.78 14.49
CA ARG A 139 -14.24 -35.06 15.82
C ARG A 139 -15.49 -35.89 15.59
N ASN A 140 -15.34 -37.21 15.60
CA ASN A 140 -16.44 -38.16 15.77
C ASN A 140 -17.10 -37.80 17.10
N SER A 141 -18.14 -36.99 17.05
CA SER A 141 -19.13 -36.91 18.11
C SER A 141 -19.98 -38.18 18.03
N GLU A 142 -19.39 -39.31 18.41
CA GLU A 142 -20.16 -40.41 18.98
C GLU A 142 -20.90 -39.84 20.18
N ARG A 143 -22.21 -39.75 20.05
CA ARG A 143 -23.13 -39.29 21.08
C ARG A 143 -23.36 -40.49 22.01
N PRO A 144 -22.78 -40.54 23.22
CA PRO A 144 -23.09 -41.61 24.14
C PRO A 144 -24.46 -41.33 24.77
N ASP A 145 -25.31 -42.34 24.72
CA ASP A 145 -26.39 -42.62 25.66
C ASP A 145 -27.55 -41.61 25.74
N ARG A 146 -28.60 -41.91 24.97
CA ARG A 146 -29.98 -41.55 25.32
C ARG A 146 -30.62 -42.76 26.00
N PRO A 147 -30.95 -42.72 27.30
CA PRO A 147 -31.79 -43.77 27.89
C PRO A 147 -33.22 -43.63 27.34
N GLN A 148 -33.83 -44.78 27.06
CA GLN A 148 -35.26 -44.94 26.76
C GLN A 148 -36.07 -44.81 28.05
#